data_AF-A0A368YW65-F1
#
_entry.id   AF-A0A368YW65-F1
#
_cell.length_a   1.000
_cell.length_b   1.000
_cell.length_c   1.000
_cell.angle_alpha   90.00
_cell.angle_beta   90.00
_cell.angle_gamma   90.00
#
_symmetry.space_group_name_H-M   'P 1'
#
loop_
_entity.id
_entity.type
_entity.pdbx_description
1 polymer ?
#
loop_
_entity_poly.entity_id
_entity_poly.type
_entity_poly.pdbx_seq_one_letter_code
_entity_poly.pdbx_strand_id
1 'polypeptide(L)' 'MAKFVSFLYKLARIANDAETLSSGSPKRIAKRAKNKVIGRSIIKKLMK' A
#
# COMPACT_ATOMS: atom_id res chain seq x y z
N MET A 1 -17.68 -12.30 9.68
CA MET A 1 -17.61 -11.27 8.61
C MET A 1 -16.37 -10.37 8.67
N ALA A 2 -16.09 -9.65 9.76
CA ALA A 2 -14.99 -8.66 9.80
C ALA A 2 -13.59 -9.21 9.43
N LYS A 3 -13.26 -10.44 9.84
CA LYS A 3 -11.97 -11.09 9.52
C LYS A 3 -11.81 -11.40 8.02
N PHE A 4 -12.88 -11.82 7.35
CA PHE A 4 -12.86 -12.13 5.92
C PHE A 4 -12.72 -10.85 5.08
N VAL A 5 -13.44 -9.79 5.44
CA VAL A 5 -13.29 -8.47 4.81
C VAL A 5 -11.86 -7.93 5.01
N SER A 6 -11.29 -8.05 6.21
CA SER A 6 -9.91 -7.65 6.48
C SER A 6 -8.90 -8.46 5.65
N PHE A 7 -9.16 -9.75 5.43
CA PHE A 7 -8.35 -10.61 4.58
C PHE A 7 -8.39 -10.17 3.12
N LEU A 8 -9.59 -9.98 2.55
CA LEU A 8 -9.76 -9.49 1.18
C LEU A 8 -9.13 -8.10 0.98
N TYR A 9 -9.27 -7.21 1.96
CA TYR A 9 -8.65 -5.90 1.93
C TYR A 9 -7.12 -5.98 1.86
N LYS A 10 -6.50 -6.87 2.64
CA LYS A 10 -5.04 -7.09 2.59
C LYS A 10 -4.61 -7.66 1.24
N LEU A 11 -5.36 -8.63 0.70
CA LEU A 11 -5.10 -9.19 -0.63
C LEU A 11 -5.17 -8.14 -1.73
N ALA A 12 -6.21 -7.30 -1.74
CA ALA A 12 -6.34 -6.22 -2.71
C ALA A 12 -5.15 -5.23 -2.65
N ARG A 13 -4.58 -4.99 -1.46
CA ARG A 13 -3.38 -4.14 -1.34
C ARG A 13 -2.14 -4.81 -1.92
N ILE A 14 -1.99 -6.13 -1.74
CA ILE A 14 -0.88 -6.90 -2.31
C ILE A 14 -0.99 -6.96 -3.83
N ALA A 15 -2.19 -7.24 -4.37
CA ALA A 15 -2.42 -7.26 -5.82
C ALA A 15 -2.09 -5.91 -6.48
N ASN A 16 -2.51 -4.79 -5.88
CA ASN A 16 -2.16 -3.46 -6.37
C ASN A 16 -0.65 -3.16 -6.32
N ASP A 17 0.05 -3.66 -5.30
CA ASP A 17 1.51 -3.50 -5.20
C ASP A 17 2.21 -4.34 -6.28
N ALA A 18 1.75 -5.56 -6.53
CA ALA A 18 2.23 -6.42 -7.61
C ALA A 18 2.00 -5.79 -8.99
N GLU A 19 0.79 -5.26 -9.26
CA GLU A 19 0.46 -4.55 -10.50
C GLU A 19 1.34 -3.30 -10.69
N THR A 20 1.59 -2.56 -9.60
CA THR A 20 2.46 -1.38 -9.66
C THR A 20 3.90 -1.76 -9.99
N LEU A 21 4.41 -2.87 -9.43
CA LEU A 21 5.75 -3.38 -9.73
C LEU A 21 5.84 -3.94 -11.15
N SER A 22 4.83 -4.71 -11.58
CA SER A 22 4.77 -5.29 -12.93
C SER A 22 4.57 -4.23 -14.03
N SER A 23 4.04 -3.05 -13.68
CA SER A 23 3.91 -1.93 -14.64
C SER A 23 5.24 -1.41 -15.17
N GLY A 24 6.38 -1.79 -14.58
CA GLY A 24 7.72 -1.42 -15.03
C GLY A 24 8.03 0.08 -14.96
N SER A 25 7.11 0.88 -14.43
CA SER A 25 7.18 2.33 -14.38
C SER A 25 7.91 2.78 -13.11
N PRO A 26 9.16 3.29 -13.20
CA PRO A 26 9.94 3.68 -12.03
C PRO A 26 9.24 4.80 -11.24
N LYS A 27 8.55 5.70 -11.96
CA LYS A 27 7.79 6.81 -11.39
C LYS A 27 6.58 6.32 -10.58
N ARG A 28 5.82 5.31 -11.07
CA ARG A 28 4.69 4.73 -10.34
C ARG A 28 5.16 3.99 -9.09
N ILE A 29 6.22 3.19 -9.22
CA ILE A 29 6.81 2.43 -8.11
C ILE A 29 7.34 3.37 -7.03
N ALA A 30 8.13 4.37 -7.40
CA ALA A 30 8.69 5.35 -6.46
C ALA A 30 7.59 6.15 -5.73
N LYS A 31 6.54 6.59 -6.45
CA LYS A 31 5.40 7.28 -5.85
C LYS A 31 4.65 6.38 -4.85
N ARG A 32 4.40 5.12 -5.21
CA ARG A 32 3.76 4.13 -4.34
C ARG A 32 4.59 3.85 -3.09
N ALA A 33 5.89 3.62 -3.24
CA ALA A 33 6.82 3.38 -2.14
C ALA A 33 6.86 4.58 -1.19
N LYS A 34 7.06 5.80 -1.72
CA LYS A 34 7.06 7.05 -0.95
C LYS A 34 5.77 7.22 -0.15
N ASN A 35 4.61 7.05 -0.79
CA ASN A 35 3.32 7.20 -0.13
C ASN A 35 3.10 6.15 0.98
N LYS A 36 3.59 4.92 0.78
CA LYS A 36 3.50 3.84 1.78
C LYS A 36 4.38 4.13 3.00
N VAL A 37 5.58 4.69 2.79
CA VAL A 37 6.49 5.11 3.88
C VAL A 37 5.90 6.31 4.64
N ILE A 38 5.47 7.36 3.94
CA ILE A 38 4.86 8.55 4.56
C ILE A 38 3.62 8.15 5.38
N GLY A 39 2.71 7.36 4.81
CA GLY A 39 1.51 6.93 5.52
C GLY A 39 1.79 6.04 6.73
N ARG A 40 2.84 5.21 6.69
CA ARG A 40 3.20 4.30 7.80
C ARG A 40 4.03 4.95 8.90
N SER A 41 4.86 5.94 8.56
CA SER A 41 5.81 6.55 9.48
C SER A 41 5.36 7.91 9.98
N ILE A 42 4.89 8.78 9.08
CA ILE A 42 4.54 10.17 9.40
C ILE A 42 3.12 10.24 9.94
N ILE A 43 2.14 9.73 9.18
CA ILE A 43 0.73 9.79 9.61
C ILE A 43 0.49 8.97 10.88
N LYS A 44 1.10 7.78 10.99
CA LYS A 44 1.01 6.96 12.20
C LYS A 44 1.59 7.65 13.45
N LYS A 45 2.58 8.53 13.28
CA LYS A 45 3.21 9.27 14.38
C LYS A 45 2.45 10.56 14.72
N LEU A 46 1.74 11.15 13.75
CA LEU A 46 0.88 12.33 13.93
C LEU A 46 -0.51 11.98 14.49
N MET A 47 -1.04 10.80 14.19
CA MET A 47 -2.34 10.32 14.67
C MET A 47 -2.27 9.55 16.00
N LYS A 48 -1.11 9.50 16.64
CA LYS A 48 -0.90 8.88 17.95
C LYS A 48 -0.80 9.97 19.02
#